data_AF-A0A6S6P8A2-F1
#
_entry.id   AF-A0A6S6P8A2-F1
#
_cell.length_a   1.000
_cell.length_b   1.000
_cell.length_c   1.000
_cell.angle_alpha   90.00
_cell.angle_beta   90.00
_cell.angle_gamma   90.00
#
_symmetry.space_group_name_H-M   'P 1'
#
loop_
_entity.id
_entity.type
_entity.pdbx_description
1 polymer ?
#
loop_
_entity_poly.entity_id
_entity_poly.type
_entity_poly.pdbx_seq_one_letter_code
_entity_poly.pdbx_strand_id
1 'polypeptide(L)'
;MPSHRRGPLVRRCGEEGRARDSLTRELAHEPFGRPTTLLVTIRCYRCAGCARVWRQDLSNAAEPRAKLSRSALQWALKAIVCQHLTVTGVAEALAVSWNTANNAVLAEGQRVLIADPARFDGVRVIRQREIHRLHASAGSGASKRFRLVMSPRLGNYDVMPTLMDVWDSTRMRLLIELDRASSLSAAAAAIGISQPSASEHLRLLNSAAGEPVAERSGRSLVLTPAGQILARCASQALASLAAGESTLAARAGLRSGVLSVGASSVPGTYILPAVVASFIARCPDVAVRVSVGSTEAVMEWLHKGRITLAIICSESKLPGLRSESIGADEIVGICSPGAVDISSDGCVSLDQLKSRTLLVQEHGSSTRAQALRLHTADPGWGAVWEMGSIDAIKRVARQSTGIGFVSIYAITDERRRGELVDFTVSGVDWGQRDVRAVTLRNVVQAPADRYFQALLTEAIAKGSGT
;
A
#
# COMPACT_ATOMS: atom_id res chain seq x y z
N MET A 1 -31.71 -20.95 -44.61
CA MET A 1 -32.68 -19.91 -45.01
C MET A 1 -32.36 -18.64 -44.25
N PRO A 2 -32.04 -17.50 -44.91
CA PRO A 2 -31.81 -16.27 -44.19
C PRO A 2 -33.17 -15.74 -43.69
N SER A 3 -33.28 -15.52 -42.39
CA SER A 3 -34.45 -14.89 -41.79
C SER A 3 -34.61 -13.49 -42.39
N HIS A 4 -35.68 -13.30 -43.17
CA HIS A 4 -36.12 -11.97 -43.58
C HIS A 4 -36.32 -11.14 -42.32
N ARG A 5 -35.40 -10.20 -42.04
CA ARG A 5 -35.60 -9.17 -41.02
C ARG A 5 -36.79 -8.32 -41.46
N ARG A 6 -37.97 -8.58 -40.89
CA ARG A 6 -39.19 -7.80 -41.12
C ARG A 6 -38.90 -6.32 -40.85
N GLY A 7 -39.37 -5.44 -41.74
CA GLY A 7 -39.21 -3.99 -41.58
C GLY A 7 -40.08 -3.44 -40.45
N PRO A 8 -39.77 -2.27 -39.86
CA PRO A 8 -40.66 -1.63 -38.90
C PRO A 8 -42.04 -1.38 -39.52
N LEU A 9 -43.10 -1.56 -38.74
CA LEU A 9 -44.49 -1.44 -39.21
C LEU A 9 -44.98 0.01 -39.13
N VAL A 10 -45.80 0.43 -40.09
CA VAL A 10 -46.49 1.73 -40.05
C VAL A 10 -47.70 1.64 -39.14
N ARG A 11 -47.74 2.46 -38.07
CA ARG A 11 -48.83 2.48 -37.09
C ARG A 11 -50.25 2.68 -37.67
N ARG A 12 -50.37 3.29 -38.86
CA ARG A 12 -51.67 3.61 -39.49
C ARG A 12 -52.21 2.54 -40.42
N CYS A 13 -51.36 1.90 -41.23
CA CYS A 13 -51.80 0.93 -42.24
C CYS A 13 -51.31 -0.50 -41.96
N GLY A 14 -50.51 -0.72 -40.92
CA GLY A 14 -50.05 -2.05 -40.50
C GLY A 14 -49.06 -2.72 -41.45
N GLU A 15 -48.69 -2.08 -42.56
CA GLU A 15 -47.75 -2.62 -43.54
C GLU A 15 -46.28 -2.36 -43.17
N GLU A 16 -45.39 -3.23 -43.65
CA GLU A 16 -43.94 -3.14 -43.43
C GLU A 16 -43.29 -2.03 -44.27
N GLY A 17 -42.39 -1.27 -43.64
CA GLY A 17 -41.53 -0.31 -44.31
C GLY A 17 -40.37 -0.98 -45.03
N ARG A 18 -40.18 -0.65 -46.32
CA ARG A 18 -38.95 -0.98 -47.05
C ARG A 18 -37.91 0.11 -46.84
N ALA A 19 -36.67 -0.29 -46.55
CA ALA A 19 -35.56 0.65 -46.45
C ALA A 19 -35.32 1.28 -47.83
N ARG A 20 -35.38 2.61 -47.90
CA ARG A 20 -35.18 3.39 -49.12
C ARG A 20 -33.76 3.95 -49.19
N ASP A 21 -33.32 4.52 -48.07
CA ASP A 21 -32.10 5.33 -48.02
C ASP A 21 -31.50 5.30 -46.61
N SER A 22 -30.29 5.83 -46.43
CA SER A 22 -29.66 5.98 -45.12
C SER A 22 -29.03 7.36 -44.94
N LEU A 23 -29.08 7.88 -43.71
CA LEU A 23 -28.49 9.16 -43.33
C LEU A 23 -27.48 8.91 -42.21
N THR A 24 -26.27 9.43 -42.34
CA THR A 24 -25.29 9.39 -41.25
C THR A 24 -25.45 10.62 -40.37
N ARG A 25 -25.51 10.41 -39.05
CA ARG A 25 -25.52 11.48 -38.05
C ARG A 25 -24.28 11.37 -37.18
N GLU A 26 -23.59 12.48 -37.02
CA GLU A 26 -22.43 12.59 -36.14
C GLU A 26 -22.87 13.10 -34.77
N LEU A 27 -22.39 12.44 -33.72
CA LEU A 27 -22.70 12.78 -32.33
C LEU A 27 -21.40 12.86 -31.54
N ALA A 28 -21.22 13.91 -30.74
CA ALA A 28 -20.17 13.93 -29.72
C ALA A 28 -20.43 12.77 -28.73
N HIS A 29 -19.39 11.98 -28.49
CA HIS A 29 -19.44 10.77 -27.68
C HIS A 29 -18.51 10.88 -26.46
N GLU A 30 -18.64 9.96 -25.52
CA GLU A 30 -17.73 9.94 -24.36
C GLU A 30 -16.27 9.81 -24.83
N PRO A 31 -15.33 10.54 -24.20
CA PRO A 31 -13.95 10.57 -24.65
C PRO A 31 -13.19 9.31 -24.22
N PHE A 32 -12.48 8.67 -25.17
CA PHE A 32 -11.54 7.58 -24.90
C PHE A 32 -10.11 8.09 -24.98
N GLY A 33 -9.69 8.85 -23.97
CA GLY A 33 -8.38 9.52 -23.92
C GLY A 33 -8.23 10.72 -24.87
N ARG A 34 -9.17 10.90 -25.81
CA ARG A 34 -9.29 12.03 -26.75
C ARG A 34 -10.76 12.25 -27.13
N PRO A 35 -11.15 13.45 -27.63
CA PRO A 35 -12.50 13.69 -28.11
C PRO A 35 -12.92 12.66 -29.16
N THR A 36 -14.12 12.10 -28.98
CA THR A 36 -14.62 10.97 -29.80
C THR A 36 -15.95 11.33 -30.43
N THR A 37 -16.10 11.01 -31.72
CA THR A 37 -17.34 11.22 -32.48
C THR A 37 -17.97 9.87 -32.84
N LEU A 38 -19.24 9.69 -32.47
CA LEU A 38 -20.03 8.53 -32.84
C LEU A 38 -20.77 8.82 -34.15
N LEU A 39 -20.47 8.01 -35.18
CA LEU A 39 -21.15 8.03 -36.47
C LEU A 39 -22.30 7.03 -36.45
N VAL A 40 -23.55 7.50 -36.53
CA VAL A 40 -24.73 6.63 -36.54
C VAL A 40 -25.44 6.67 -37.87
N THR A 41 -25.52 5.52 -38.54
CA THR A 41 -26.26 5.35 -39.79
C THR A 41 -27.74 5.09 -39.49
N ILE A 42 -28.60 6.03 -39.85
CA ILE A 42 -30.04 6.02 -39.62
C ILE A 42 -30.74 5.62 -40.92
N ARG A 43 -31.43 4.48 -40.91
CA ARG A 43 -32.20 4.04 -42.08
C ARG A 43 -33.49 4.84 -42.24
N CYS A 44 -33.79 5.22 -43.48
CA CYS A 44 -35.07 5.82 -43.88
C CYS A 44 -35.94 4.74 -44.52
N TYR A 45 -37.16 4.60 -44.02
CA TYR A 45 -38.14 3.62 -44.48
C TYR A 45 -39.25 4.31 -45.27
N ARG A 46 -39.77 3.64 -46.30
CA ARG A 46 -40.96 4.03 -47.04
C ARG A 46 -41.99 2.89 -46.99
N CYS A 47 -43.24 3.21 -46.69
CA CYS A 47 -44.34 2.26 -46.73
C CYS A 47 -44.70 1.88 -48.17
N ALA A 48 -44.98 0.61 -48.42
CA ALA A 48 -45.40 0.14 -49.74
C ALA A 48 -46.82 0.63 -50.13
N GLY A 49 -47.81 0.53 -49.24
CA GLY A 49 -49.20 0.87 -49.55
C GLY A 49 -49.57 2.34 -49.37
N CYS A 50 -49.12 3.00 -48.30
CA CYS A 50 -49.48 4.41 -48.05
C CYS A 50 -48.38 5.44 -48.40
N ALA A 51 -47.26 4.98 -48.98
CA ALA A 51 -46.10 5.79 -49.38
C ALA A 51 -45.43 6.65 -48.29
N ARG A 52 -45.84 6.56 -47.02
CA ARG A 52 -45.30 7.37 -45.91
C ARG A 52 -43.84 7.02 -45.63
N VAL A 53 -43.05 8.04 -45.28
CA VAL A 53 -41.61 7.92 -44.98
C VAL A 53 -41.35 8.22 -43.51
N TRP A 54 -40.48 7.44 -42.86
CA TRP A 54 -40.01 7.69 -41.50
C TRP A 54 -38.57 7.22 -41.32
N ARG A 55 -37.95 7.62 -40.21
CA ARG A 55 -36.57 7.28 -39.88
C ARG A 55 -36.55 6.21 -38.80
N GLN A 56 -35.50 5.40 -38.78
CA GLN A 56 -35.19 4.50 -37.68
C GLN A 56 -35.17 5.28 -36.35
N ASP A 57 -35.76 4.69 -35.32
CA ASP A 57 -35.75 5.28 -33.99
C ASP A 57 -34.32 5.33 -33.44
N LEU A 58 -33.86 6.53 -33.10
CA LEU A 58 -32.54 6.78 -32.52
C LEU A 58 -32.63 7.13 -31.03
N SER A 59 -33.82 7.08 -30.43
CA SER A 59 -34.05 7.59 -29.08
C SER A 59 -33.17 6.91 -28.03
N ASN A 60 -32.71 5.67 -28.26
CA ASN A 60 -31.74 5.00 -27.37
C ASN A 60 -30.32 5.57 -27.47
N ALA A 61 -29.90 6.07 -28.62
CA ALA A 61 -28.55 6.60 -28.83
C ALA A 61 -28.46 8.11 -28.62
N ALA A 62 -29.48 8.89 -29.03
CA ALA A 62 -29.56 10.34 -28.80
C ALA A 62 -30.99 10.86 -28.99
N GLU A 63 -31.34 11.90 -28.24
CA GLU A 63 -32.60 12.66 -28.46
C GLU A 63 -32.66 13.25 -29.88
N PRO A 64 -33.86 13.49 -30.43
CA PRO A 64 -34.03 14.19 -31.69
C PRO A 64 -33.29 15.54 -31.68
N ARG A 65 -32.45 15.79 -32.69
CA ARG A 65 -31.64 17.03 -32.87
C ARG A 65 -30.53 17.27 -31.85
N ALA A 66 -30.33 16.39 -30.86
CA ALA A 66 -29.18 16.49 -29.94
C ALA A 66 -27.83 16.41 -30.68
N LYS A 67 -26.81 17.10 -30.18
CA LYS A 67 -25.43 16.98 -30.70
C LYS A 67 -24.59 15.96 -29.95
N LEU A 68 -25.07 15.51 -28.78
CA LEU A 68 -24.40 14.55 -27.90
C LEU A 68 -25.16 13.22 -27.91
N SER A 69 -24.44 12.11 -27.77
CA SER A 69 -25.06 10.82 -27.47
C SER A 69 -25.52 10.75 -26.00
N ARG A 70 -26.38 9.77 -25.68
CA ARG A 70 -26.76 9.50 -24.28
C ARG A 70 -25.56 9.18 -23.39
N SER A 71 -24.58 8.41 -23.89
CA SER A 71 -23.34 8.14 -23.15
C SER A 71 -22.53 9.42 -22.88
N ALA A 72 -22.41 10.32 -23.86
CA ALA A 72 -21.71 11.60 -23.66
C ALA A 72 -22.39 12.47 -22.60
N LEU A 73 -23.73 12.48 -22.56
CA LEU A 73 -24.51 13.18 -21.54
C LEU A 73 -24.29 12.60 -20.13
N GLN A 74 -24.30 11.27 -20.01
CA GLN A 74 -24.04 10.58 -18.74
C GLN A 74 -22.61 10.85 -18.26
N TRP A 75 -21.63 10.74 -19.16
CA TRP A 75 -20.24 11.07 -18.89
C TRP A 75 -20.10 12.52 -18.42
N ALA A 76 -20.72 13.48 -19.12
CA ALA A 76 -20.67 14.91 -18.77
C ALA A 76 -21.26 15.20 -17.39
N LEU A 77 -22.38 14.56 -17.03
CA LEU A 77 -22.96 14.69 -15.70
C LEU A 77 -22.05 14.10 -14.62
N LYS A 78 -21.48 12.92 -14.84
CA LYS A 78 -20.51 12.31 -13.91
C LYS A 78 -19.27 13.17 -13.77
N ALA A 79 -18.78 13.75 -14.86
CA ALA A 79 -17.63 14.63 -14.87
C ALA A 79 -17.86 15.89 -14.03
N ILE A 80 -19.02 16.52 -14.14
CA ILE A 80 -19.33 17.73 -13.36
C ILE A 80 -19.63 17.40 -11.90
N VAL A 81 -20.47 16.39 -11.65
CA VAL A 81 -21.00 16.14 -10.30
C VAL A 81 -20.02 15.33 -9.44
N CYS A 82 -19.36 14.32 -10.01
CA CYS A 82 -18.48 13.42 -9.26
C CYS A 82 -16.99 13.78 -9.42
N GLN A 83 -16.58 14.31 -10.56
CA GLN A 83 -15.18 14.62 -10.85
C GLN A 83 -14.85 16.12 -10.77
N HIS A 84 -15.86 16.96 -10.49
CA HIS A 84 -15.74 18.41 -10.36
C HIS A 84 -15.14 19.13 -11.58
N LEU A 85 -15.31 18.57 -12.78
CA LEU A 85 -14.97 19.28 -14.01
C LEU A 85 -15.87 20.50 -14.18
N THR A 86 -15.31 21.57 -14.73
CA THR A 86 -16.10 22.72 -15.18
C THR A 86 -16.85 22.36 -16.47
N VAL A 87 -17.93 23.09 -16.75
CA VAL A 87 -18.65 22.96 -18.03
C VAL A 87 -17.71 23.22 -19.22
N THR A 88 -16.70 24.08 -19.04
CA THR A 88 -15.63 24.31 -20.03
C THR A 88 -14.79 23.07 -20.26
N GLY A 89 -14.32 22.39 -19.20
CA GLY A 89 -13.56 21.14 -19.32
C GLY A 89 -14.37 20.02 -19.98
N VAL A 90 -15.68 19.96 -19.72
CA VAL A 90 -16.58 19.03 -20.42
C VAL A 90 -16.71 19.38 -21.91
N ALA A 91 -16.85 20.66 -22.24
CA ALA A 91 -16.97 21.12 -23.62
C ALA A 91 -15.71 20.79 -24.44
N GLU A 92 -14.52 21.01 -23.85
CA GLU A 92 -13.23 20.66 -24.44
C GLU A 92 -13.09 19.15 -24.65
N ALA A 93 -13.39 18.35 -23.62
CA ALA A 93 -13.27 16.89 -23.68
C ALA A 93 -14.20 16.26 -24.72
N LEU A 94 -15.38 16.85 -24.94
CA LEU A 94 -16.35 16.40 -25.95
C LEU A 94 -16.16 17.07 -27.32
N ALA A 95 -15.21 17.99 -27.48
CA ALA A 95 -15.02 18.81 -28.67
C ALA A 95 -16.31 19.49 -29.16
N VAL A 96 -17.09 20.06 -28.24
CA VAL A 96 -18.31 20.81 -28.54
C VAL A 96 -18.20 22.24 -28.02
N SER A 97 -19.03 23.15 -28.56
CA SER A 97 -19.14 24.49 -28.00
C SER A 97 -19.62 24.45 -26.54
N TRP A 98 -19.15 25.40 -25.73
CA TRP A 98 -19.57 25.56 -24.33
C TRP A 98 -21.10 25.59 -24.18
N ASN A 99 -21.80 26.35 -25.02
CA ASN A 99 -23.28 26.43 -25.00
C ASN A 99 -23.94 25.07 -25.27
N THR A 100 -23.34 24.25 -26.14
CA THR A 100 -23.86 22.90 -26.43
C THR A 100 -23.70 21.98 -25.23
N ALA A 101 -22.54 22.01 -24.56
CA ALA A 101 -22.31 21.23 -23.34
C ALA A 101 -23.23 21.71 -22.20
N ASN A 102 -23.28 23.02 -21.95
CA ASN A 102 -24.06 23.61 -20.86
C ASN A 102 -25.56 23.27 -20.97
N ASN A 103 -26.16 23.52 -22.14
CA ASN A 103 -27.59 23.26 -22.33
C ASN A 103 -27.93 21.78 -22.23
N ALA A 104 -27.05 20.91 -22.76
CA ALA A 104 -27.24 19.47 -22.73
C ALA A 104 -27.15 18.91 -21.31
N VAL A 105 -26.16 19.36 -20.53
CA VAL A 105 -26.00 18.98 -19.11
C VAL A 105 -27.15 19.49 -18.26
N LEU A 106 -27.58 20.75 -18.44
CA LEU A 106 -28.68 21.31 -17.66
C LEU A 106 -30.01 20.58 -17.94
N ALA A 107 -30.30 20.30 -19.21
CA ALA A 107 -31.50 19.55 -19.59
C ALA A 107 -31.49 18.13 -19.03
N GLU A 108 -30.35 17.43 -19.10
CA GLU A 108 -30.24 16.07 -18.57
C GLU A 108 -30.23 16.05 -17.03
N GLY A 109 -29.57 17.02 -16.39
CA GLY A 109 -29.63 17.23 -14.95
C GLY A 109 -31.04 17.55 -14.49
N GLN A 110 -31.81 18.32 -15.26
CA GLN A 110 -33.23 18.52 -15.00
C GLN A 110 -34.01 17.21 -15.07
N ARG A 111 -33.81 16.41 -16.13
CA ARG A 111 -34.52 15.15 -16.34
C ARG A 111 -34.19 14.08 -15.32
N VAL A 112 -32.93 13.96 -14.91
CA VAL A 112 -32.41 12.84 -14.10
C VAL A 112 -32.31 13.21 -12.61
N LEU A 113 -32.04 14.47 -12.28
CA LEU A 113 -31.75 14.88 -10.91
C LEU A 113 -32.77 15.86 -10.33
N ILE A 114 -33.25 16.85 -11.09
CA ILE A 114 -34.04 17.97 -10.53
C ILE A 114 -35.56 17.72 -10.61
N ALA A 115 -36.05 17.08 -11.67
CA ALA A 115 -37.48 16.86 -11.89
C ALA A 115 -38.00 15.57 -11.24
N ASP A 116 -37.13 14.70 -10.72
CA ASP A 116 -37.54 13.50 -10.01
C ASP A 116 -38.18 13.87 -8.65
N PRO A 117 -39.49 13.64 -8.43
CA PRO A 117 -40.15 13.95 -7.16
C PRO A 117 -39.63 13.10 -5.99
N ALA A 118 -39.13 11.90 -6.27
CA ALA A 118 -38.59 10.96 -5.28
C ALA A 118 -37.12 11.22 -4.96
N ARG A 119 -36.49 12.25 -5.55
CA ARG A 119 -35.07 12.57 -5.32
C ARG A 119 -34.70 12.88 -3.86
N PHE A 120 -35.70 13.13 -3.02
CA PHE A 120 -35.55 13.37 -1.59
C PHE A 120 -36.09 12.23 -0.72
N ASP A 121 -36.46 11.09 -1.30
CA ASP A 121 -36.90 9.93 -0.53
C ASP A 121 -35.76 9.41 0.34
N GLY A 122 -36.01 9.29 1.65
CA GLY A 122 -34.98 8.99 2.65
C GLY A 122 -34.14 10.20 3.09
N VAL A 123 -34.34 11.38 2.49
CA VAL A 123 -33.74 12.64 2.95
C VAL A 123 -34.64 13.26 4.02
N ARG A 124 -34.20 13.20 5.28
CA ARG A 124 -34.93 13.84 6.38
C ARG A 124 -34.72 15.35 6.34
N VAL A 125 -35.77 16.10 5.98
CA VAL A 125 -35.79 17.57 6.11
C VAL A 125 -35.95 17.94 7.58
N ILE A 126 -34.88 18.43 8.20
CA ILE A 126 -34.92 18.91 9.58
C ILE A 126 -35.52 20.33 9.57
N ARG A 127 -36.66 20.55 10.25
CA ARG A 127 -37.22 21.90 10.39
C ARG A 127 -36.31 22.75 11.27
N GLN A 128 -36.17 24.04 10.99
CA GLN A 128 -35.28 24.96 11.72
C GLN A 128 -35.51 24.98 13.26
N ARG A 129 -36.73 24.69 13.74
CA ARG A 129 -37.03 24.56 15.18
C ARG A 129 -36.47 23.29 15.83
N GLU A 130 -36.22 22.24 15.05
CA GLU A 130 -35.67 20.96 15.51
C GLU A 130 -34.14 21.03 15.64
N ILE A 131 -33.50 21.91 14.85
CA ILE A 131 -32.07 22.30 15.00
C ILE A 131 -31.84 22.97 16.37
N HIS A 132 -32.76 23.81 16.85
CA HIS A 132 -32.65 24.45 18.16
C HIS A 132 -32.71 23.46 19.34
N ARG A 133 -33.51 22.38 19.24
CA ARG A 133 -33.54 21.34 20.28
C ARG A 133 -32.28 20.48 20.30
N LEU A 134 -31.68 20.20 19.14
CA LEU A 134 -30.38 19.50 19.07
C LEU A 134 -29.21 20.38 19.55
N HIS A 135 -29.35 21.71 19.49
CA HIS A 135 -28.36 22.65 20.04
C HIS A 135 -28.48 22.85 21.57
N ALA A 136 -29.64 22.65 22.18
CA ALA A 136 -29.82 22.80 23.63
C ALA A 136 -29.10 21.71 24.46
N SER A 137 -28.67 20.61 23.85
CA SER A 137 -27.94 19.51 24.51
C SER A 137 -26.43 19.50 24.24
N ALA A 138 -25.88 20.47 23.50
CA ALA A 138 -24.44 20.56 23.25
C ALA A 138 -23.96 22.00 23.49
N GLY A 139 -23.19 22.17 24.57
CA GLY A 139 -22.67 23.43 25.06
C GLY A 139 -21.99 24.31 24.01
N SER A 140 -22.09 25.61 24.28
CA SER A 140 -21.68 26.77 23.50
C SER A 140 -20.27 26.74 22.90
N GLY A 141 -20.16 27.26 21.67
CA GLY A 141 -19.00 28.05 21.26
C GLY A 141 -18.19 27.52 20.09
N ALA A 142 -18.71 27.63 18.85
CA ALA A 142 -17.94 27.91 17.63
C ALA A 142 -18.87 27.94 16.42
N SER A 143 -18.83 29.03 15.65
CA SER A 143 -19.53 29.16 14.37
C SER A 143 -19.06 28.07 13.40
N LYS A 144 -19.93 27.11 13.07
CA LYS A 144 -19.68 26.09 12.04
C LYS A 144 -20.62 26.27 10.86
N ARG A 145 -20.05 26.66 9.71
CA ARG A 145 -20.73 26.59 8.40
C ARG A 145 -20.90 25.12 8.02
N PHE A 146 -22.12 24.70 7.74
CA PHE A 146 -22.42 23.35 7.23
C PHE A 146 -22.36 23.34 5.69
N ARG A 147 -21.67 22.35 5.11
CA ARG A 147 -21.69 22.05 3.67
C ARG A 147 -22.52 20.77 3.47
N LEU A 148 -23.67 20.89 2.81
CA LEU A 148 -24.45 19.74 2.34
C LEU A 148 -23.69 19.06 1.19
N VAL A 149 -23.40 17.77 1.32
CA VAL A 149 -22.89 16.93 0.21
C VAL A 149 -24.06 16.05 -0.25
N MET A 150 -24.61 16.37 -1.42
CA MET A 150 -25.58 15.52 -2.11
C MET A 150 -24.82 14.44 -2.89
N SER A 151 -25.11 13.16 -2.64
CA SER A 151 -24.71 12.06 -3.52
C SER A 151 -25.91 11.77 -4.44
N PRO A 152 -25.83 11.99 -5.77
CA PRO A 152 -26.94 11.67 -6.65
C PRO A 152 -27.04 10.15 -6.85
N ARG A 153 -28.23 9.57 -6.64
CA ARG A 153 -28.57 8.26 -7.19
C ARG A 153 -28.85 8.45 -8.69
N LEU A 154 -27.89 8.07 -9.54
CA LEU A 154 -28.14 7.90 -10.96
C LEU A 154 -28.81 6.54 -11.13
N GLY A 155 -30.04 6.51 -11.63
CA GLY A 155 -30.88 5.30 -11.67
C GLY A 155 -30.23 4.07 -12.35
N ASN A 156 -30.57 2.89 -11.83
CA ASN A 156 -30.38 1.51 -12.32
C ASN A 156 -29.02 1.06 -12.90
N TYR A 157 -27.97 1.87 -12.80
CA TYR A 157 -26.60 1.41 -12.97
C TYR A 157 -25.77 1.91 -11.79
N ASP A 158 -25.68 1.08 -10.73
CA ASP A 158 -24.67 1.23 -9.69
C ASP A 158 -23.29 0.99 -10.33
N VAL A 159 -22.73 2.00 -10.98
CA VAL A 159 -21.29 2.03 -11.24
C VAL A 159 -20.66 2.46 -9.92
N MET A 160 -20.59 1.52 -8.97
CA MET A 160 -19.71 1.67 -7.81
C MET A 160 -18.33 2.05 -8.36
N PRO A 161 -17.71 3.15 -7.88
CA PRO A 161 -16.39 3.53 -8.35
C PRO A 161 -15.43 2.36 -8.10
N THR A 162 -14.61 1.99 -9.08
CA THR A 162 -13.63 0.94 -8.84
C THR A 162 -12.51 1.48 -7.97
N LEU A 163 -11.74 0.59 -7.32
CA LEU A 163 -10.54 1.01 -6.60
C LEU A 163 -9.61 1.84 -7.48
N MET A 164 -9.48 1.48 -8.77
CA MET A 164 -8.65 2.20 -9.73
C MET A 164 -9.12 3.63 -10.00
N ASP A 165 -10.44 3.88 -9.98
CA ASP A 165 -11.02 5.22 -10.19
C ASP A 165 -10.75 6.17 -9.01
N VAL A 166 -10.59 5.62 -7.81
CA VAL A 166 -10.37 6.39 -6.57
C VAL A 166 -8.94 6.28 -6.05
N TRP A 167 -8.04 5.56 -6.71
CA TRP A 167 -6.67 5.42 -6.23
C TRP A 167 -5.85 6.67 -6.57
N ASP A 168 -5.55 7.51 -5.58
CA ASP A 168 -4.62 8.64 -5.72
C ASP A 168 -3.64 8.73 -4.55
N SER A 169 -2.61 9.56 -4.69
CA SER A 169 -1.56 9.70 -3.68
C SER A 169 -2.09 10.20 -2.32
N THR A 170 -3.18 10.98 -2.29
CA THR A 170 -3.77 11.49 -1.05
C THR A 170 -4.48 10.36 -0.29
N ARG A 171 -5.29 9.55 -0.96
CA ARG A 171 -5.97 8.38 -0.39
C ARG A 171 -5.00 7.29 0.02
N MET A 172 -3.95 7.06 -0.78
CA MET A 172 -2.86 6.16 -0.41
C MET A 172 -2.20 6.60 0.90
N ARG A 173 -1.80 7.88 1.00
CA ARG A 173 -1.20 8.43 2.24
C ARG A 173 -2.16 8.37 3.42
N LEU A 174 -3.45 8.65 3.21
CA LEU A 174 -4.46 8.56 4.26
C LEU A 174 -4.58 7.14 4.83
N LEU A 175 -4.64 6.11 3.98
CA LEU A 175 -4.68 4.71 4.42
C LEU A 175 -3.43 4.32 5.21
N ILE A 176 -2.25 4.74 4.75
CA ILE A 176 -0.98 4.47 5.44
C ILE A 176 -0.95 5.14 6.81
N GLU A 177 -1.40 6.40 6.92
CA GLU A 177 -1.43 7.11 8.20
C GLU A 177 -2.52 6.60 9.14
N LEU A 178 -3.63 6.05 8.63
CA LEU A 178 -4.65 5.38 9.43
C LEU A 178 -4.15 4.08 10.10
N ASP A 179 -3.10 3.44 9.57
CA ASP A 179 -2.43 2.30 10.22
C ASP A 179 -1.63 2.71 11.47
N ARG A 180 -1.33 4.01 11.62
CA ARG A 180 -0.51 4.56 12.71
C ARG A 180 -1.30 5.44 13.67
N ALA A 181 -2.29 6.16 13.16
CA ALA A 181 -3.07 7.12 13.91
C ALA A 181 -4.20 6.44 14.70
N SER A 182 -4.50 6.96 15.89
CA SER A 182 -5.65 6.50 16.70
C SER A 182 -6.98 7.10 16.26
N SER A 183 -6.98 8.09 15.36
CA SER A 183 -8.20 8.76 14.89
C SER A 183 -8.05 9.31 13.46
N LEU A 184 -9.19 9.45 12.78
CA LEU A 184 -9.25 10.06 11.44
C LEU A 184 -8.72 11.49 11.42
N SER A 185 -8.98 12.27 12.48
CA SER A 185 -8.49 13.65 12.59
C SER A 185 -6.96 13.71 12.66
N ALA A 186 -6.35 12.78 13.41
CA ALA A 186 -4.90 12.70 13.52
C ALA A 186 -4.26 12.28 12.19
N ALA A 187 -4.83 11.29 11.50
CA ALA A 187 -4.36 10.89 10.16
C ALA A 187 -4.51 12.03 9.13
N ALA A 188 -5.64 12.74 9.14
CA ALA A 188 -5.88 13.88 8.26
C ALA A 188 -4.85 14.99 8.47
N ALA A 189 -4.56 15.34 9.74
CA ALA A 189 -3.56 16.33 10.09
C ALA A 189 -2.15 15.91 9.64
N ALA A 190 -1.79 14.63 9.81
CA ALA A 190 -0.49 14.10 9.41
C ALA A 190 -0.21 14.24 7.90
N ILE A 191 -1.25 14.17 7.06
CA ILE A 191 -1.12 14.32 5.60
C ILE A 191 -1.52 15.72 5.10
N GLY A 192 -1.80 16.67 6.00
CA GLY A 192 -2.08 18.06 5.67
C GLY A 192 -3.47 18.33 5.09
N ILE A 193 -4.48 17.49 5.37
CA ILE A 193 -5.86 17.70 4.91
C ILE A 193 -6.83 17.93 6.05
N SER A 194 -7.99 18.51 5.74
CA SER A 194 -9.07 18.68 6.74
C SER A 194 -9.73 17.33 7.07
N GLN A 195 -10.19 17.17 8.32
CA GLN A 195 -10.95 15.97 8.73
C GLN A 195 -12.18 15.69 7.86
N PRO A 196 -12.99 16.70 7.43
CA PRO A 196 -14.08 16.46 6.48
C PRO A 196 -13.61 15.89 5.15
N SER A 197 -12.47 16.35 4.62
CA SER A 197 -11.85 15.80 3.41
C SER A 197 -11.43 14.34 3.63
N ALA A 198 -10.79 14.04 4.75
CA ALA A 198 -10.39 12.68 5.10
C ALA A 198 -11.59 11.74 5.24
N SER A 199 -12.71 12.22 5.81
CA SER A 199 -13.96 11.46 5.90
C SER A 199 -14.54 11.16 4.52
N GLU A 200 -14.44 12.10 3.59
CA GLU A 200 -14.89 11.91 2.22
C GLU A 200 -14.01 10.90 1.46
N HIS A 201 -12.69 11.02 1.58
CA HIS A 201 -11.76 10.04 1.02
C HIS A 201 -12.01 8.63 1.55
N LEU A 202 -12.27 8.48 2.85
CA LEU A 202 -12.58 7.20 3.46
C LEU A 202 -13.92 6.63 2.95
N ARG A 203 -14.94 7.48 2.77
CA ARG A 203 -16.23 7.08 2.20
C ARG A 203 -16.07 6.56 0.77
N LEU A 204 -15.29 7.23 -0.06
CA LEU A 204 -14.99 6.80 -1.42
C LEU A 204 -14.22 5.48 -1.45
N LEU A 205 -13.25 5.32 -0.55
CA LEU A 205 -12.50 4.06 -0.40
C LEU A 205 -13.41 2.91 0.02
N ASN A 206 -14.30 3.10 0.99
CA ASN A 206 -15.29 2.10 1.39
C ASN A 206 -16.21 1.72 0.22
N SER A 207 -16.71 2.72 -0.51
CA SER A 207 -17.58 2.49 -1.67
C SER A 207 -16.87 1.73 -2.78
N ALA A 208 -15.57 1.96 -2.98
CA ALA A 208 -14.80 1.32 -4.04
C ALA A 208 -14.26 -0.06 -3.65
N ALA A 209 -13.97 -0.26 -2.37
CA ALA A 209 -13.60 -1.57 -1.82
C ALA A 209 -14.80 -2.52 -1.72
N GLY A 210 -16.02 -1.97 -1.64
CA GLY A 210 -17.26 -2.75 -1.41
C GLY A 210 -17.47 -3.15 0.04
N GLU A 211 -16.52 -2.84 0.92
CA GLU A 211 -16.57 -3.11 2.36
C GLU A 211 -15.85 -2.00 3.15
N PRO A 212 -16.11 -1.85 4.46
CA PRO A 212 -15.43 -0.87 5.29
C PRO A 212 -13.91 -1.12 5.34
N VAL A 213 -13.10 -0.09 5.05
CA VAL A 213 -11.63 -0.13 5.15
C VAL A 213 -11.14 0.28 6.54
N ALA A 214 -11.97 0.96 7.32
CA ALA A 214 -11.67 1.31 8.70
C ALA A 214 -12.94 1.25 9.56
N GLU A 215 -12.77 0.85 10.82
CA GLU A 215 -13.86 0.71 11.78
C GLU A 215 -13.48 1.27 13.15
N ARG A 216 -14.48 1.59 13.96
CA ARG A 216 -14.24 2.08 15.33
C ARG A 216 -14.09 0.90 16.28
N SER A 217 -12.94 0.83 16.94
CA SER A 217 -12.71 -0.05 18.09
C SER A 217 -12.62 0.80 19.36
N GLY A 218 -13.74 0.86 20.09
CA GLY A 218 -13.90 1.74 21.25
C GLY A 218 -13.76 3.22 20.87
N ARG A 219 -12.70 3.87 21.38
CA ARG A 219 -12.39 5.29 21.10
C ARG A 219 -11.47 5.48 19.90
N SER A 220 -10.91 4.41 19.36
CA SER A 220 -9.91 4.46 18.30
C SER A 220 -10.51 4.06 16.95
N LEU A 221 -10.00 4.65 15.88
CA LEU A 221 -10.25 4.19 14.52
C LEU A 221 -9.14 3.22 14.13
N VAL A 222 -9.48 2.03 13.66
CA VAL A 222 -8.52 0.99 13.25
C VAL A 222 -8.85 0.51 11.83
N LEU A 223 -7.83 0.09 11.08
CA LEU A 223 -8.03 -0.50 9.76
C LEU A 223 -8.64 -1.91 9.89
N THR A 224 -9.66 -2.18 9.09
CA THR A 224 -10.20 -3.54 8.90
C THR A 224 -9.19 -4.41 8.13
N PRO A 225 -9.38 -5.74 8.01
CA PRO A 225 -8.53 -6.57 7.16
C PRO A 225 -8.44 -6.04 5.71
N ALA A 226 -9.54 -5.57 5.16
CA ALA A 226 -9.59 -4.92 3.84
C ALA A 226 -8.73 -3.66 3.79
N GLY A 227 -8.86 -2.78 4.79
CA GLY A 227 -8.04 -1.58 4.91
C GLY A 227 -6.56 -1.86 5.07
N GLN A 228 -6.19 -2.91 5.80
CA GLN A 228 -4.79 -3.32 5.96
C GLN A 228 -4.19 -3.79 4.63
N ILE A 229 -4.95 -4.55 3.83
CA ILE A 229 -4.55 -4.95 2.48
C ILE A 229 -4.34 -3.70 1.60
N LEU A 230 -5.27 -2.77 1.62
CA LEU A 230 -5.21 -1.54 0.83
C LEU A 230 -4.07 -0.61 1.27
N ALA A 231 -3.84 -0.43 2.57
CA ALA A 231 -2.74 0.35 3.11
C ALA A 231 -1.38 -0.24 2.72
N ARG A 232 -1.25 -1.57 2.74
CA ARG A 232 -0.06 -2.27 2.25
C ARG A 232 0.20 -1.99 0.77
N CYS A 233 -0.82 -2.16 -0.08
CA CYS A 233 -0.71 -1.89 -1.51
C CYS A 233 -0.38 -0.42 -1.80
N ALA A 234 -1.01 0.51 -1.05
CA ALA A 234 -0.73 1.95 -1.13
C ALA A 234 0.73 2.26 -0.80
N SER A 235 1.26 1.66 0.28
CA SER A 235 2.64 1.82 0.72
C SER A 235 3.63 1.37 -0.35
N GLN A 236 3.42 0.19 -0.93
CA GLN A 236 4.27 -0.37 -2.00
C GLN A 236 4.21 0.46 -3.30
N ALA A 237 3.03 0.97 -3.66
CA ALA A 237 2.85 1.82 -4.83
C ALA A 237 3.60 3.15 -4.68
N LEU A 238 3.46 3.82 -3.53
CA LEU A 238 4.18 5.07 -3.25
C LEU A 238 5.70 4.84 -3.19
N ALA A 239 6.16 3.74 -2.60
CA ALA A 239 7.58 3.39 -2.59
C ALA A 239 8.14 3.19 -4.02
N SER A 240 7.38 2.54 -4.91
CA SER A 240 7.78 2.34 -6.30
C SER A 240 7.85 3.66 -7.08
N LEU A 241 6.90 4.58 -6.85
CA LEU A 241 6.94 5.93 -7.44
C LEU A 241 8.17 6.71 -6.97
N ALA A 242 8.46 6.70 -5.67
CA ALA A 242 9.63 7.35 -5.10
C ALA A 242 10.95 6.75 -5.62
N ALA A 243 11.00 5.43 -5.82
CA ALA A 243 12.15 4.77 -6.45
C ALA A 243 12.35 5.19 -7.90
N GLY A 244 11.25 5.38 -8.66
CA GLY A 244 11.26 5.93 -10.01
C GLY A 244 11.81 7.35 -10.07
N GLU A 245 11.33 8.24 -9.19
CA GLU A 245 11.85 9.61 -9.04
C GLU A 245 13.34 9.61 -8.71
N SER A 246 13.76 8.78 -7.76
CA SER A 246 15.18 8.65 -7.38
C SER A 246 16.04 8.12 -8.53
N THR A 247 15.49 7.25 -9.38
CA THR A 247 16.17 6.72 -10.57
C THR A 247 16.37 7.80 -11.63
N LEU A 248 15.37 8.66 -11.84
CA LEU A 248 15.48 9.82 -12.73
C LEU A 248 16.51 10.84 -12.20
N ALA A 249 16.49 11.11 -10.90
CA ALA A 249 17.47 11.98 -10.24
C ALA A 249 18.89 11.43 -10.40
N ALA A 250 19.10 10.13 -10.16
CA ALA A 250 20.41 9.49 -10.33
C ALA A 250 20.91 9.58 -11.78
N ARG A 251 20.03 9.44 -12.77
CA ARG A 251 20.36 9.63 -14.18
C ARG A 251 20.78 11.08 -14.49
N ALA A 252 20.22 12.06 -13.78
CA ALA A 252 20.61 13.47 -13.85
C ALA A 252 21.88 13.79 -13.03
N GLY A 253 22.54 12.79 -12.44
CA GLY A 253 23.73 12.97 -11.59
C GLY A 253 23.42 13.35 -10.14
N LEU A 254 22.15 13.43 -9.75
CA LEU A 254 21.71 13.76 -8.39
C LEU A 254 21.50 12.50 -7.57
N ARG A 255 22.20 12.37 -6.43
CA ARG A 255 22.04 11.23 -5.50
C ARG A 255 21.12 11.60 -4.34
N SER A 256 19.84 11.77 -4.60
CA SER A 256 18.82 12.12 -3.61
C SER A 256 17.81 10.98 -3.38
N GLY A 257 17.15 10.97 -2.23
CA GLY A 257 16.06 10.03 -1.94
C GLY A 257 16.02 9.64 -0.46
N VAL A 258 15.36 8.52 -0.17
CA VAL A 258 15.30 7.94 1.18
C VAL A 258 15.73 6.49 1.14
N LEU A 259 16.71 6.14 1.97
CA LEU A 259 17.09 4.77 2.28
C LEU A 259 16.32 4.33 3.54
N SER A 260 15.43 3.34 3.41
CA SER A 260 14.64 2.81 4.53
C SER A 260 14.98 1.35 4.81
N VAL A 261 15.84 1.12 5.80
CA VAL A 261 16.39 -0.21 6.14
C VAL A 261 15.83 -0.69 7.47
N GLY A 262 15.31 -1.91 7.49
CA GLY A 262 15.03 -2.65 8.72
C GLY A 262 16.08 -3.73 8.94
N ALA A 263 16.47 -3.98 10.18
CA ALA A 263 17.41 -5.05 10.48
C ALA A 263 17.03 -5.82 11.75
N SER A 264 17.32 -7.11 11.75
CA SER A 264 17.26 -7.88 12.99
C SER A 264 18.35 -7.43 13.97
N SER A 265 18.21 -7.80 15.24
CA SER A 265 19.07 -7.33 16.35
C SER A 265 20.58 -7.37 16.04
N VAL A 266 21.10 -8.50 15.56
CA VAL A 266 22.54 -8.66 15.25
C VAL A 266 23.01 -7.71 14.14
N PRO A 267 22.49 -7.78 12.90
CA PRO A 267 22.96 -6.90 11.83
C PRO A 267 22.69 -5.43 12.17
N GLY A 268 21.56 -5.11 12.80
CA GLY A 268 21.19 -3.75 13.18
C GLY A 268 22.15 -3.12 14.19
N THR A 269 22.64 -3.89 15.17
CA THR A 269 23.52 -3.38 16.22
C THR A 269 25.00 -3.46 15.86
N TYR A 270 25.45 -4.54 15.21
CA TYR A 270 26.88 -4.82 15.07
C TYR A 270 27.43 -4.64 13.66
N ILE A 271 26.59 -4.60 12.62
CA ILE A 271 27.04 -4.52 11.22
C ILE A 271 26.65 -3.18 10.61
N LEU A 272 25.37 -2.81 10.69
CA LEU A 272 24.83 -1.64 10.01
C LEU A 272 25.47 -0.30 10.40
N PRO A 273 25.82 0.00 11.67
CA PRO A 273 26.29 1.33 12.03
C PRO A 273 27.52 1.80 11.23
N ALA A 274 28.52 0.92 11.05
CA ALA A 274 29.72 1.24 10.28
C ALA A 274 29.42 1.44 8.78
N VAL A 275 28.55 0.61 8.23
CA VAL A 275 28.14 0.68 6.81
C VAL A 275 27.29 1.92 6.54
N VAL A 276 26.39 2.27 7.45
CA VAL A 276 25.57 3.49 7.38
C VAL A 276 26.44 4.73 7.43
N ALA A 277 27.44 4.80 8.31
CA ALA A 277 28.37 5.92 8.36
C ALA A 277 29.13 6.10 7.02
N SER A 278 29.62 4.99 6.45
CA SER A 278 30.26 4.98 5.13
C SER A 278 29.32 5.41 4.00
N PHE A 279 28.05 4.97 4.05
CA PHE A 279 27.04 5.33 3.06
C PHE A 279 26.72 6.83 3.10
N ILE A 280 26.46 7.40 4.30
CA ILE A 280 26.13 8.82 4.46
C ILE A 280 27.27 9.71 3.94
N ALA A 281 28.53 9.34 4.20
CA ALA A 281 29.69 10.07 3.68
C ALA A 281 29.76 10.09 2.15
N ARG A 282 29.23 9.06 1.47
CA ARG A 282 29.24 8.91 0.00
C ARG A 282 27.96 9.41 -0.68
N CYS A 283 26.89 9.59 0.09
CA CYS A 283 25.55 9.95 -0.37
C CYS A 283 24.89 10.95 0.63
N PRO A 284 25.43 12.17 0.79
CA PRO A 284 24.97 13.12 1.81
C PRO A 284 23.53 13.60 1.59
N ASP A 285 23.04 13.59 0.34
CA ASP A 285 21.69 14.05 -0.02
C ASP A 285 20.62 12.94 0.09
N VAL A 286 21.00 11.74 0.55
CA VAL A 286 20.06 10.64 0.83
C VAL A 286 19.70 10.63 2.31
N ALA A 287 18.42 10.78 2.62
CA ALA A 287 17.93 10.62 3.98
C ALA A 287 17.96 9.14 4.39
N VAL A 288 18.58 8.81 5.51
CA VAL A 288 18.69 7.43 5.99
C VAL A 288 17.75 7.20 7.18
N ARG A 289 16.96 6.13 7.11
CA ARG A 289 16.12 5.63 8.20
C ARG A 289 16.47 4.18 8.47
N VAL A 290 16.87 3.90 9.71
CA VAL A 290 17.19 2.55 10.17
C VAL A 290 16.23 2.19 11.29
N SER A 291 15.66 0.98 11.23
CA SER A 291 14.81 0.42 12.29
C SER A 291 15.33 -0.96 12.68
N VAL A 292 15.51 -1.20 13.97
CA VAL A 292 16.00 -2.48 14.49
C VAL A 292 14.89 -3.16 15.27
N GLY A 293 14.67 -4.46 15.03
CA GLY A 293 13.62 -5.23 15.68
C GLY A 293 13.89 -6.74 15.65
N SER A 294 12.91 -7.53 16.08
CA SER A 294 12.96 -8.98 15.85
C SER A 294 12.84 -9.27 14.35
N THR A 295 13.25 -10.47 13.92
CA THR A 295 13.10 -10.86 12.51
C THR A 295 11.64 -10.77 12.06
N GLU A 296 10.69 -11.18 12.90
CA GLU A 296 9.25 -11.11 12.62
C GLU A 296 8.79 -9.67 12.40
N ALA A 297 9.20 -8.75 13.27
CA ALA A 297 8.86 -7.34 13.16
C ALA A 297 9.45 -6.72 11.88
N VAL A 298 10.71 -7.02 11.56
CA VAL A 298 11.38 -6.55 10.35
C VAL A 298 10.66 -7.06 9.10
N MET A 299 10.29 -8.34 9.08
CA MET A 299 9.54 -8.92 7.96
C MET A 299 8.14 -8.32 7.83
N GLU A 300 7.46 -8.03 8.94
CA GLU A 300 6.19 -7.31 8.95
C GLU A 300 6.34 -5.90 8.37
N TRP A 301 7.36 -5.16 8.77
CA TRP A 301 7.64 -3.81 8.26
C TRP A 301 7.92 -3.83 6.76
N LEU A 302 8.70 -4.79 6.27
CA LEU A 302 8.96 -4.97 4.84
C LEU A 302 7.65 -5.28 4.10
N HIS A 303 6.85 -6.20 4.64
CA HIS A 303 5.59 -6.59 4.03
C HIS A 303 4.60 -5.42 3.95
N LYS A 304 4.52 -4.59 5.00
CA LYS A 304 3.74 -3.34 5.06
C LYS A 304 4.35 -2.17 4.28
N GLY A 305 5.51 -2.35 3.65
CA GLY A 305 6.23 -1.31 2.90
C GLY A 305 6.77 -0.16 3.76
N ARG A 306 6.90 -0.36 5.08
CA ARG A 306 7.49 0.66 5.99
C ARG A 306 9.01 0.79 5.78
N ILE A 307 9.63 -0.31 5.38
CA ILE A 307 11.03 -0.41 4.93
C ILE A 307 11.05 -0.98 3.51
N THR A 308 12.11 -0.69 2.77
CA THR A 308 12.31 -1.20 1.41
C THR A 308 13.36 -2.29 1.35
N LEU A 309 14.26 -2.33 2.34
CA LEU A 309 15.32 -3.32 2.47
C LEU A 309 15.34 -3.88 3.91
N ALA A 310 15.30 -5.20 4.04
CA ALA A 310 15.44 -5.89 5.32
C ALA A 310 16.76 -6.67 5.39
N ILE A 311 17.48 -6.54 6.50
CA ILE A 311 18.72 -7.30 6.76
C ILE A 311 18.48 -8.25 7.94
N ILE A 312 18.50 -9.55 7.68
CA ILE A 312 18.19 -10.58 8.69
C ILE A 312 19.25 -11.69 8.67
N CYS A 313 19.35 -12.44 9.76
CA CYS A 313 20.28 -13.57 9.88
C CYS A 313 19.52 -14.89 10.06
N SER A 314 18.53 -15.13 9.20
CA SER A 314 17.74 -16.36 9.17
C SER A 314 17.12 -16.55 7.78
N GLU A 315 16.68 -17.77 7.49
CA GLU A 315 15.87 -17.99 6.30
C GLU A 315 14.50 -17.32 6.43
N SER A 316 14.02 -16.72 5.34
CA SER A 316 12.62 -16.31 5.20
C SER A 316 12.05 -16.94 3.94
N LYS A 317 10.96 -17.71 4.09
CA LYS A 317 10.30 -18.45 3.01
C LYS A 317 8.96 -17.84 2.60
N LEU A 318 8.68 -16.59 3.00
CA LEU A 318 7.41 -15.96 2.65
C LEU A 318 7.33 -15.71 1.12
N PRO A 319 6.18 -15.99 0.49
CA PRO A 319 6.00 -15.76 -0.93
C PRO A 319 6.09 -14.26 -1.28
N GLY A 320 6.59 -13.95 -2.47
CA GLY A 320 6.72 -12.57 -2.94
C GLY A 320 7.97 -11.82 -2.46
N LEU A 321 8.88 -12.51 -1.76
CA LEU A 321 10.18 -11.96 -1.37
C LEU A 321 11.29 -12.35 -2.33
N ARG A 322 12.29 -11.49 -2.43
CA ARG A 322 13.62 -11.80 -2.97
C ARG A 322 14.60 -11.74 -1.80
N SER A 323 15.21 -12.88 -1.48
CA SER A 323 16.23 -13.01 -0.45
C SER A 323 17.56 -13.33 -1.11
N GLU A 324 18.60 -12.59 -0.73
CA GLU A 324 19.96 -12.73 -1.25
C GLU A 324 20.92 -12.88 -0.07
N SER A 325 21.80 -13.88 -0.10
CA SER A 325 22.86 -14.04 0.89
C SER A 325 23.94 -12.99 0.61
N ILE A 326 24.30 -12.21 1.63
CA ILE A 326 25.29 -11.12 1.53
C ILE A 326 26.54 -11.37 2.38
N GLY A 327 26.58 -12.50 3.09
CA GLY A 327 27.75 -12.98 3.83
C GLY A 327 27.39 -14.01 4.88
N ALA A 328 28.39 -14.75 5.33
CA ALA A 328 28.22 -15.79 6.34
C ALA A 328 28.00 -15.19 7.74
N ASP A 329 27.26 -15.89 8.58
CA ASP A 329 27.12 -15.61 10.00
C ASP A 329 27.29 -16.93 10.76
N GLU A 330 27.88 -16.88 11.95
CA GLU A 330 28.12 -18.07 12.76
C GLU A 330 27.64 -17.83 14.19
N ILE A 331 27.04 -18.85 14.80
CA ILE A 331 26.74 -18.84 16.23
C ILE A 331 27.90 -19.48 16.98
N VAL A 332 28.48 -18.72 17.89
CA VAL A 332 29.58 -19.16 18.75
C VAL A 332 29.14 -19.10 20.21
N GLY A 333 29.61 -20.07 20.99
CA GLY A 333 29.56 -20.02 22.46
C GLY A 333 30.51 -18.94 22.96
N ILE A 334 30.15 -18.24 24.03
CA ILE A 334 30.96 -17.19 24.64
C ILE A 334 31.04 -17.37 26.16
N CYS A 335 32.22 -17.11 26.71
CA CYS A 335 32.46 -17.15 28.15
C CYS A 335 33.67 -16.26 28.51
N SER A 336 33.88 -16.02 29.81
CA SER A 336 35.12 -15.41 30.29
C SER A 336 36.32 -16.32 30.00
N PRO A 337 37.51 -15.77 29.69
CA PRO A 337 38.73 -16.56 29.53
C PRO A 337 38.96 -17.53 30.70
N GLY A 338 39.33 -18.77 30.40
CA GLY A 338 39.58 -19.81 31.41
C GLY A 338 38.34 -20.42 32.05
N ALA A 339 37.12 -20.04 31.64
CA ALA A 339 35.90 -20.67 32.15
C ALA A 339 35.73 -22.12 31.65
N VAL A 340 36.21 -22.42 30.44
CA VAL A 340 36.19 -23.74 29.80
C VAL A 340 37.52 -23.98 29.09
N ASP A 341 37.88 -25.24 28.92
CA ASP A 341 39.05 -25.69 28.16
C ASP A 341 38.66 -25.78 26.67
N ILE A 342 39.08 -24.76 25.92
CA ILE A 342 38.89 -24.69 24.47
C ILE A 342 40.04 -25.44 23.80
N SER A 343 39.72 -26.42 22.96
CA SER A 343 40.71 -27.19 22.22
C SER A 343 41.40 -26.35 21.13
N SER A 344 42.49 -26.87 20.56
CA SER A 344 43.26 -26.17 19.51
C SER A 344 42.46 -25.86 18.25
N ASP A 345 41.42 -26.63 17.97
CA ASP A 345 40.45 -26.43 16.88
C ASP A 345 39.28 -25.52 17.27
N GLY A 346 39.31 -24.90 18.47
CA GLY A 346 38.30 -23.94 18.90
C GLY A 346 37.02 -24.58 19.43
N CYS A 347 37.05 -25.85 19.82
CA CYS A 347 35.89 -26.60 20.26
C CYS A 347 35.86 -26.78 21.79
N VAL A 348 34.65 -26.96 22.33
CA VAL A 348 34.38 -27.36 23.72
C VAL A 348 33.49 -28.60 23.71
N SER A 349 33.80 -29.58 24.55
CA SER A 349 32.99 -30.79 24.69
C SER A 349 31.71 -30.52 25.49
N LEU A 350 30.63 -31.27 25.20
CA LEU A 350 29.35 -31.14 25.91
C LEU A 350 29.51 -31.33 27.44
N ASP A 351 30.43 -32.20 27.87
CA ASP A 351 30.69 -32.46 29.29
C ASP A 351 31.13 -31.21 30.06
N GLN A 352 31.88 -30.31 29.44
CA GLN A 352 32.32 -29.06 30.08
C GLN A 352 31.18 -28.06 30.30
N LEU A 353 30.06 -28.23 29.58
CA LEU A 353 28.87 -27.39 29.69
C LEU A 353 27.93 -27.88 30.81
N LYS A 354 28.15 -29.10 31.33
CA LYS A 354 27.32 -29.70 32.38
C LYS A 354 27.35 -28.85 33.64
N SER A 355 26.18 -28.69 34.26
CA SER A 355 25.94 -27.91 35.47
C SER A 355 26.26 -26.40 35.36
N ARG A 356 26.64 -25.90 34.18
CA ARG A 356 26.81 -24.46 33.92
C ARG A 356 25.45 -23.79 33.71
N THR A 357 25.43 -22.47 33.79
CA THR A 357 24.25 -21.67 33.43
C THR A 357 24.27 -21.32 31.96
N LEU A 358 23.24 -21.70 31.22
CA LEU A 358 23.01 -21.28 29.84
C LEU A 358 22.35 -19.90 29.82
N LEU A 359 22.95 -18.96 29.11
CA LEU A 359 22.41 -17.62 28.88
C LEU A 359 21.74 -17.58 27.50
N VAL A 360 20.43 -17.38 27.45
CA VAL A 360 19.65 -17.31 26.20
C VAL A 360 19.07 -15.92 25.99
N GLN A 361 18.92 -15.53 24.73
CA GLN A 361 18.23 -14.29 24.35
C GLN A 361 16.71 -14.40 24.52
N GLU A 362 16.00 -13.28 24.39
CA GLU A 362 14.55 -13.19 24.38
C GLU A 362 13.88 -14.03 23.28
N HIS A 363 12.60 -14.36 23.47
CA HIS A 363 11.79 -15.08 22.49
C HIS A 363 11.77 -14.38 21.11
N GLY A 364 11.80 -15.17 20.03
CA GLY A 364 11.84 -14.68 18.65
C GLY A 364 13.26 -14.44 18.10
N SER A 365 14.30 -14.49 18.94
CA SER A 365 15.69 -14.45 18.45
C SER A 365 16.04 -15.73 17.68
N SER A 366 16.54 -15.58 16.45
CA SER A 366 17.12 -16.69 15.68
C SER A 366 18.28 -17.35 16.41
N THR A 367 19.04 -16.56 17.18
CA THR A 367 20.17 -17.02 17.98
C THR A 367 19.70 -17.83 19.18
N ARG A 368 18.59 -17.44 19.84
CA ARG A 368 17.92 -18.26 20.87
C ARG A 368 17.51 -19.61 20.29
N ALA A 369 16.85 -19.63 19.13
CA ALA A 369 16.37 -20.87 18.52
C ALA A 369 17.51 -21.88 18.26
N GLN A 370 18.70 -21.40 17.87
CA GLN A 370 19.88 -22.25 17.72
C GLN A 370 20.50 -22.63 19.06
N ALA A 371 20.63 -21.70 20.00
CA ALA A 371 21.14 -21.99 21.35
C ALA A 371 20.30 -23.07 22.07
N LEU A 372 18.98 -23.07 21.87
CA LEU A 372 18.09 -24.10 22.42
C LEU A 372 18.29 -25.48 21.78
N ARG A 373 18.89 -25.60 20.59
CA ARG A 373 19.25 -26.92 20.02
C ARG A 373 20.27 -27.65 20.89
N LEU A 374 21.19 -26.92 21.53
CA LEU A 374 22.09 -27.50 22.53
C LEU A 374 21.32 -28.01 23.74
N HIS A 375 20.25 -27.33 24.14
CA HIS A 375 19.43 -27.80 25.24
C HIS A 375 18.71 -29.10 24.86
N THR A 376 18.29 -29.27 23.60
CA THR A 376 17.73 -30.53 23.10
C THR A 376 18.76 -31.67 23.08
N ALA A 377 20.03 -31.36 22.87
CA ALA A 377 21.13 -32.32 23.03
C ALA A 377 21.46 -32.64 24.51
N ASP A 378 20.80 -31.94 25.45
CA ASP A 378 20.90 -32.00 26.91
C ASP A 378 22.28 -32.34 27.49
N PRO A 379 23.22 -31.38 27.51
CA PRO A 379 24.48 -31.55 28.24
C PRO A 379 24.30 -31.58 29.77
N GLY A 380 23.07 -31.43 30.30
CA GLY A 380 22.81 -31.34 31.72
C GLY A 380 23.08 -29.95 32.29
N TRP A 381 22.52 -28.89 31.70
CA TRP A 381 22.64 -27.51 32.18
C TRP A 381 22.15 -27.36 33.62
N GLY A 382 22.87 -26.58 34.43
CA GLY A 382 22.50 -26.31 35.82
C GLY A 382 21.36 -25.31 35.96
N ALA A 383 21.28 -24.34 35.05
CA ALA A 383 20.18 -23.38 34.94
C ALA A 383 20.12 -22.77 33.54
N VAL A 384 18.96 -22.21 33.18
CA VAL A 384 18.77 -21.43 31.95
C VAL A 384 18.27 -20.04 32.33
N TRP A 385 19.03 -19.00 31.99
CA TRP A 385 18.68 -17.62 32.27
C TRP A 385 18.35 -16.88 30.97
N GLU A 386 17.19 -16.23 30.94
CA GLU A 386 16.76 -15.41 29.82
C GLU A 386 17.25 -13.96 29.98
N MET A 387 17.84 -13.43 28.92
CA MET A 387 18.39 -12.09 28.84
C MET A 387 17.68 -11.32 27.73
N GLY A 388 17.31 -10.07 27.99
CA GLY A 388 16.60 -9.22 27.00
C GLY A 388 17.47 -8.63 25.89
N SER A 389 18.78 -8.93 25.86
CA SER A 389 19.68 -8.47 24.80
C SER A 389 20.99 -9.27 24.79
N ILE A 390 21.68 -9.27 23.64
CA ILE A 390 23.02 -9.87 23.50
C ILE A 390 24.04 -9.15 24.40
N ASP A 391 23.95 -7.83 24.56
CA ASP A 391 24.86 -7.09 25.44
C ASP A 391 24.70 -7.49 26.92
N ALA A 392 23.48 -7.82 27.35
CA ALA A 392 23.26 -8.38 28.68
C ALA A 392 23.91 -9.76 28.83
N ILE A 393 23.79 -10.63 27.82
CA ILE A 393 24.49 -11.94 27.79
C ILE A 393 26.00 -11.74 27.91
N LYS A 394 26.60 -10.85 27.09
CA LYS A 394 28.04 -10.56 27.13
C LYS A 394 28.48 -10.05 28.51
N ARG A 395 27.72 -9.14 29.12
CA ARG A 395 28.03 -8.61 30.46
C ARG A 395 28.03 -9.68 31.54
N VAL A 396 27.09 -10.63 31.50
CA VAL A 396 27.01 -11.72 32.48
C VAL A 396 28.08 -12.79 32.21
N ALA A 397 28.31 -13.13 30.95
CA ALA A 397 29.36 -14.09 30.55
C ALA A 397 30.76 -13.64 31.01
N ARG A 398 31.02 -12.32 31.02
CA ARG A 398 32.27 -11.72 31.53
C ARG A 398 32.51 -11.95 33.02
N GLN A 399 31.45 -12.17 33.80
CA GLN A 399 31.53 -12.41 35.24
C GLN A 399 31.68 -13.91 35.58
N SER A 400 32.05 -14.74 34.59
CA SER A 400 32.19 -16.19 34.73
C SER A 400 30.93 -16.91 35.24
N THR A 401 29.77 -16.26 35.12
CA THR A 401 28.50 -16.73 35.72
C THR A 401 27.69 -17.62 34.78
N GLY A 402 28.05 -17.69 33.49
CA GLY A 402 27.34 -18.53 32.52
C GLY A 402 27.96 -18.51 31.13
N ILE A 403 27.40 -19.34 30.25
CA ILE A 403 27.80 -19.50 28.85
C ILE A 403 26.68 -18.96 27.98
N GLY A 404 27.02 -18.00 27.11
CA GLY A 404 26.10 -17.46 26.12
C GLY A 404 26.35 -18.04 24.74
N PHE A 405 25.35 -17.98 23.86
CA PHE A 405 25.53 -18.25 22.43
C PHE A 405 25.08 -17.02 21.64
N VAL A 406 25.98 -16.49 20.81
CA VAL A 406 25.80 -15.22 20.10
C VAL A 406 26.31 -15.33 18.68
N SER A 407 25.95 -14.36 17.83
CA SER A 407 26.60 -14.21 16.52
C SER A 407 28.06 -13.82 16.69
N ILE A 408 28.93 -14.34 15.82
CA ILE A 408 30.34 -13.94 15.73
C ILE A 408 30.52 -12.41 15.57
N TYR A 409 29.59 -11.73 14.88
CA TYR A 409 29.63 -10.27 14.74
C TYR A 409 29.47 -9.54 16.07
N ALA A 410 28.78 -10.14 17.05
CA ALA A 410 28.46 -9.51 18.32
C ALA A 410 29.61 -9.54 19.34
N ILE A 411 30.63 -10.39 19.13
CA ILE A 411 31.71 -10.62 20.09
C ILE A 411 33.04 -9.95 19.70
N THR A 412 33.11 -9.35 18.50
CA THR A 412 34.34 -8.78 17.92
C THR A 412 35.11 -7.88 18.89
N ASP A 413 34.41 -6.96 19.57
CA ASP A 413 35.05 -5.99 20.47
C ASP A 413 35.55 -6.62 21.76
N GLU A 414 34.74 -7.47 22.40
CA GLU A 414 35.12 -8.15 23.65
C GLU A 414 36.24 -9.18 23.42
N ARG A 415 36.23 -9.87 22.28
CA ARG A 415 37.32 -10.77 21.85
C ARG A 415 38.62 -9.98 21.70
N ARG A 416 38.58 -8.83 21.01
CA ARG A 416 39.76 -7.96 20.83
C ARG A 416 40.32 -7.45 22.16
N ARG A 417 39.45 -7.20 23.15
CA ARG A 417 39.85 -6.76 24.49
C ARG A 417 40.28 -7.91 25.41
N GLY A 418 40.13 -9.16 25.00
CA GLY A 418 40.39 -10.33 25.83
C GLY A 418 39.42 -10.48 27.00
N GLU A 419 38.23 -9.86 26.93
CA GLU A 419 37.23 -9.90 28.00
C GLU A 419 36.34 -11.14 27.89
N LEU A 420 36.16 -11.65 26.68
CA LEU A 420 35.44 -12.86 26.36
C LEU A 420 36.23 -13.66 25.34
N VAL A 421 36.12 -14.98 25.44
CA VAL A 421 36.56 -15.94 24.43
C VAL A 421 35.33 -16.63 23.86
N ASP A 422 35.45 -17.09 22.62
CA ASP A 422 34.40 -17.81 21.93
C ASP A 422 34.87 -19.19 21.46
N PHE A 423 33.92 -20.09 21.24
CA PHE A 423 34.15 -21.48 20.91
C PHE A 423 32.95 -22.09 20.17
N THR A 424 33.17 -23.22 19.52
CA THR A 424 32.11 -24.10 19.01
C THR A 424 31.92 -25.31 19.92
N VAL A 425 30.81 -26.03 19.79
CA VAL A 425 30.54 -27.22 20.61
C VAL A 425 30.71 -28.48 19.77
N SER A 426 31.56 -29.39 20.23
CA SER A 426 31.84 -30.64 19.51
C SER A 426 30.57 -31.50 19.35
N GLY A 427 30.36 -32.02 18.15
CA GLY A 427 29.24 -32.92 17.84
C GLY A 427 27.89 -32.23 17.67
N VAL A 428 27.85 -30.90 17.63
CA VAL A 428 26.61 -30.13 17.47
C VAL A 428 26.57 -29.48 16.09
N ASP A 429 25.52 -29.78 15.32
CA ASP A 429 25.24 -29.08 14.07
C ASP A 429 24.47 -27.78 14.33
N TRP A 430 25.18 -26.67 14.18
CA TRP A 430 24.62 -25.31 14.29
C TRP A 430 23.81 -24.90 13.06
N GLY A 431 23.98 -25.62 11.94
CA GLY A 431 23.43 -25.31 10.64
C GLY A 431 24.11 -24.11 9.98
N GLN A 432 23.79 -23.86 8.72
CA GLN A 432 24.24 -22.67 8.02
C GLN A 432 23.37 -21.47 8.35
N ARG A 433 24.02 -20.34 8.66
CA ARG A 433 23.38 -19.05 8.89
C ARG A 433 24.07 -18.02 8.01
N ASP A 434 23.27 -17.27 7.28
CA ASP A 434 23.77 -16.20 6.44
C ASP A 434 23.13 -14.89 6.88
N VAL A 435 23.90 -13.81 6.79
CA VAL A 435 23.33 -12.48 6.70
C VAL A 435 22.67 -12.37 5.33
N ARG A 436 21.38 -12.02 5.30
CA ARG A 436 20.57 -11.95 4.09
C ARG A 436 19.97 -10.56 3.91
N ALA A 437 20.06 -10.06 2.68
CA ALA A 437 19.31 -8.91 2.21
C ALA A 437 17.97 -9.38 1.62
N VAL A 438 16.86 -8.82 2.11
CA VAL A 438 15.51 -9.22 1.73
C VAL A 438 14.73 -8.01 1.22
N THR A 439 14.11 -8.17 0.05
CA THR A 439 13.31 -7.15 -0.65
C THR A 439 12.00 -7.77 -1.16
N LEU A 440 11.03 -6.94 -1.54
CA LEU A 440 9.81 -7.41 -2.20
C LEU A 440 10.07 -7.63 -3.70
N ARG A 441 9.71 -8.79 -4.25
CA ARG A 441 10.02 -9.19 -5.65
C ARG A 441 9.39 -8.28 -6.70
N ASN A 442 8.21 -7.70 -6.40
CA ASN A 442 7.43 -6.89 -7.35
C ASN A 442 7.50 -5.38 -7.07
N VAL A 443 8.44 -4.94 -6.22
CA VAL A 443 8.63 -3.53 -5.90
C VAL A 443 9.95 -3.08 -6.51
N VAL A 444 9.92 -1.91 -7.16
CA VAL A 444 11.12 -1.34 -7.76
C VAL A 444 12.08 -0.91 -6.66
N GLN A 445 13.28 -1.50 -6.65
CA GLN A 445 14.31 -1.16 -5.68
C GLN A 445 14.98 0.17 -6.08
N ALA A 446 15.06 1.10 -5.12
CA ALA A 446 15.69 2.40 -5.36
C ALA A 446 17.20 2.26 -5.61
N PRO A 447 17.84 3.20 -6.34
CA PRO A 447 19.30 3.20 -6.52
C PRO A 447 20.07 3.21 -5.19
N ALA A 448 19.59 3.97 -4.20
CA ALA A 448 20.17 4.04 -2.86
C ALA A 448 20.19 2.67 -2.16
N ASP A 449 19.07 1.93 -2.20
CA ASP A 449 18.94 0.60 -1.60
C ASP A 449 19.93 -0.39 -2.22
N ARG A 450 20.05 -0.40 -3.55
CA ARG A 450 21.00 -1.27 -4.26
C ARG A 450 22.45 -0.93 -3.90
N TYR A 451 22.78 0.36 -3.86
CA TYR A 451 24.12 0.80 -3.50
C TYR A 451 24.45 0.45 -2.05
N PHE A 452 23.52 0.68 -1.12
CA PHE A 452 23.69 0.30 0.28
C PHE A 452 23.88 -1.20 0.45
N GLN A 453 23.09 -2.03 -0.24
CA GLN A 453 23.25 -3.48 -0.23
C GLN A 453 24.65 -3.90 -0.71
N ALA A 454 25.17 -3.31 -1.80
CA ALA A 454 26.53 -3.58 -2.27
C ALA A 454 27.60 -3.20 -1.24
N LEU A 455 27.47 -2.03 -0.59
CA LEU A 455 28.38 -1.63 0.48
C LEU A 455 28.36 -2.58 1.68
N LEU A 456 27.17 -3.08 2.02
CA LEU A 456 27.00 -4.04 3.10
C LEU A 456 27.66 -5.38 2.77
N THR A 457 27.47 -5.90 1.55
CA THR A 457 28.14 -7.11 1.07
C THR A 457 29.67 -6.97 1.11
N GLU A 458 30.20 -5.83 0.63
CA GLU A 458 31.64 -5.56 0.70
C GLU A 458 32.17 -5.47 2.14
N ALA A 459 31.41 -4.83 3.03
CA ALA A 459 31.81 -4.68 4.43
C ALA A 459 31.85 -6.03 5.17
N ILE A 460 30.84 -6.88 4.92
CA ILE A 460 30.81 -8.22 5.50
C ILE A 460 31.96 -9.06 4.95
N ALA A 461 32.19 -9.06 3.64
CA ALA A 461 33.29 -9.81 3.03
C ALA A 461 34.68 -9.39 3.57
N LYS A 462 34.87 -8.11 3.91
CA LYS A 462 36.11 -7.61 4.54
C LYS A 462 36.23 -8.03 6.01
N GLY A 463 35.11 -8.04 6.74
CA GLY A 463 35.07 -8.46 8.15
C GLY A 463 35.23 -9.96 8.37
N SER A 464 34.85 -10.79 7.40
CA SER A 464 35.05 -12.25 7.44
C SER A 464 36.48 -12.71 7.14
N GLY A 465 37.38 -11.79 6.77
CA GLY A 465 38.76 -12.06 6.32
C GLY A 465 39.87 -11.72 7.31
N THR A 466 39.52 -11.41 8.56
CA THR A 466 40.44 -11.10 9.69
C THR A 466 40.06 -11.93 10.89
#